data_AF-A0A7J6WPG3-F1
#
_entry.id   AF-A0A7J6WPG3-F1
#
_cell.length_a   1.000
_cell.length_b   1.000
_cell.length_c   1.000
_cell.angle_alpha   90.00
_cell.angle_beta   90.00
_cell.angle_gamma   90.00
#
_symmetry.space_group_name_H-M   'P 1'
#
loop_
_entity.id
_entity.type
_entity.pdbx_description
1 polymer ?
#
loop_
_entity_poly.entity_id
_entity_poly.type
_entity_poly.pdbx_seq_one_letter_code
_entity_poly.pdbx_strand_id
1 'polypeptide(L)'
;MESRNGSEVLQDALNEDITSFFRSAPPLKDDHNVSQKIHNFIEQNFSSSGNRRIVCVTSGGTTVPLEQRCVRYIDNFSSGHRGAASTEYFIKAGYAVIFLHRR
;
A
#
# COMPACT_ATOMS: atom_id res chain seq x y z
N MET A 1 -14.52 -18.50 36.00
CA MET A 1 -13.20 -18.26 35.37
C MET A 1 -13.37 -18.69 33.91
N GLU A 2 -13.70 -17.74 33.04
CA GLU A 2 -13.91 -18.02 31.62
C GLU A 2 -12.56 -18.33 31.00
N SER A 3 -12.39 -19.58 30.55
CA SER A 3 -11.26 -20.00 29.74
C SER A 3 -11.37 -19.28 28.39
N ARG A 4 -10.59 -18.21 28.19
CA ARG A 4 -10.45 -17.60 26.85
C ARG A 4 -10.03 -18.68 25.87
N ASN A 5 -10.72 -18.74 24.73
CA ASN A 5 -10.46 -19.74 23.71
C ASN A 5 -9.03 -19.53 23.17
N GLY A 6 -8.23 -20.59 23.02
CA GLY A 6 -6.85 -20.48 22.55
C GLY A 6 -6.71 -19.79 21.18
N SER A 7 -7.78 -19.81 20.38
CA SER A 7 -7.86 -19.08 19.11
C SER A 7 -8.00 -17.56 19.28
N GLU A 8 -8.71 -17.09 20.31
CA GLU A 8 -8.85 -15.65 20.61
C GLU A 8 -7.52 -15.08 21.11
N VAL A 9 -6.81 -15.84 21.96
CA VAL A 9 -5.48 -15.44 22.46
C VAL A 9 -4.46 -15.28 21.32
N LEU A 10 -4.50 -16.16 20.31
CA LEU A 10 -3.64 -16.06 19.13
C LEU A 10 -4.00 -14.87 18.23
N GLN A 11 -5.29 -14.57 18.08
CA GLN A 11 -5.73 -13.39 17.32
C GLN A 11 -5.36 -12.09 18.03
N ASP A 12 -5.53 -12.03 19.35
CA ASP A 12 -5.16 -10.87 20.15
C ASP A 12 -3.64 -10.61 20.05
N ALA A 13 -2.82 -11.65 20.19
CA ALA A 13 -1.37 -11.55 20.04
C ALA A 13 -0.95 -11.06 18.64
N LEU A 14 -1.58 -11.60 17.59
CA LEU A 14 -1.32 -11.18 16.21
C LEU A 14 -1.69 -9.69 16.00
N ASN A 15 -2.83 -9.25 16.54
CA ASN A 15 -3.27 -7.86 16.44
C ASN A 15 -2.33 -6.91 17.17
N GLU A 16 -1.78 -7.35 18.31
CA GLU A 16 -0.79 -6.59 19.07
C GLU A 16 0.52 -6.44 18.27
N ASP A 17 1.00 -7.52 17.65
CA ASP A 17 2.18 -7.50 16.77
C ASP A 17 2.00 -6.57 15.57
N ILE A 18 0.84 -6.64 14.90
CA ILE A 18 0.50 -5.75 13.78
C ILE A 18 0.48 -4.29 14.23
N THR A 19 -0.13 -4.01 15.38
CA THR A 19 -0.19 -2.64 15.93
C THR A 19 1.20 -2.13 16.28
N SER A 20 2.04 -2.98 16.87
CA SER A 20 3.44 -2.68 17.19
C SER A 20 4.26 -2.36 15.93
N PHE A 21 4.07 -3.13 14.86
CA PHE A 21 4.71 -2.88 13.57
C PHE A 21 4.37 -1.47 13.04
N PHE A 22 3.09 -1.10 12.97
CA PHE A 22 2.70 0.21 12.45
C PHE A 22 3.13 1.38 13.35
N ARG A 23 3.19 1.19 14.67
CA ARG A 23 3.69 2.22 15.60
C ARG A 23 5.19 2.46 15.48
N SER A 24 5.95 1.43 15.13
CA SER A 24 7.42 1.51 15.00
C SER A 24 7.88 1.94 13.61
N ALA A 25 7.03 1.79 12.59
CA ALA A 25 7.33 2.25 11.24
C ALA A 25 7.38 3.79 11.17
N PRO A 26 8.34 4.37 10.44
CA PRO A 26 8.37 5.82 10.23
C PRO A 26 7.10 6.27 9.48
N PRO A 27 6.51 7.43 9.83
CA PRO A 27 5.32 7.91 9.16
C PRO A 27 5.60 8.22 7.69
N LEU A 28 4.57 8.07 6.86
CA LEU A 28 4.65 8.47 5.46
C LEU A 28 4.91 9.98 5.37
N LYS A 29 5.93 10.37 4.59
CA LYS A 29 6.17 11.79 4.28
C LYS A 29 4.96 12.34 3.51
N ASP A 30 4.49 13.52 3.91
CA ASP A 30 3.34 14.20 3.31
C ASP A 30 2.05 13.37 3.31
N ASP A 31 1.82 12.55 4.33
CA ASP A 31 0.65 11.67 4.49
C ASP A 31 -0.68 12.38 4.18
N HIS A 32 -0.86 13.60 4.70
CA HIS A 32 -2.07 14.38 4.46
C HIS A 32 -2.31 14.66 2.97
N ASN A 33 -1.26 15.06 2.23
CA ASN A 33 -1.37 15.38 0.82
C ASN A 33 -1.64 14.11 -0.02
N VAL A 34 -0.99 13.00 0.34
CA VAL A 34 -1.21 11.70 -0.32
C VAL A 34 -2.65 11.25 -0.10
N SER A 35 -3.13 11.28 1.15
CA SER A 35 -4.49 10.92 1.51
C SER A 35 -5.53 11.78 0.78
N GLN A 36 -5.33 13.10 0.72
CA GLN A 36 -6.21 14.01 -0.03
C GLN A 36 -6.23 13.70 -1.53
N LYS A 37 -5.07 13.45 -2.15
CA LYS A 37 -5.00 13.10 -3.58
C LYS A 37 -5.74 11.80 -3.88
N ILE A 38 -5.58 10.78 -3.03
CA ILE A 38 -6.27 9.50 -3.18
C ILE A 38 -7.78 9.69 -3.03
N HIS A 39 -8.22 10.43 -2.01
CA HIS A 39 -9.65 10.70 -1.79
C HIS A 39 -10.28 11.41 -2.99
N ASN A 40 -9.66 12.50 -3.44
CA ASN A 40 -10.15 13.27 -4.59
C ASN A 40 -10.20 12.41 -5.87
N PHE A 41 -9.18 11.57 -6.10
CA PHE A 41 -9.16 10.66 -7.24
C PHE A 41 -10.30 9.64 -7.17
N ILE A 42 -10.57 9.09 -5.99
CA ILE A 42 -11.67 8.15 -5.77
C ILE A 42 -13.01 8.83 -6.06
N GLU A 43 -13.28 9.98 -5.45
CA GLU A 43 -14.53 10.73 -5.65
C GLU A 43 -14.77 11.08 -7.11
N GLN A 44 -13.76 11.59 -7.82
CA GLN A 44 -13.87 11.95 -9.25
C GLN A 44 -14.29 10.76 -10.13
N ASN A 45 -13.81 9.55 -9.81
CA ASN A 45 -14.11 8.34 -10.58
C ASN A 45 -15.44 7.68 -10.19
N PHE A 46 -15.97 7.96 -8.99
CA PHE A 46 -17.32 7.58 -8.56
C PHE A 46 -18.40 8.56 -9.03
N SER A 47 -18.14 9.87 -9.09
CA SER A 47 -19.14 10.87 -9.50
C SER A 47 -19.31 11.01 -11.02
N SER A 48 -18.38 10.47 -11.81
CA SER A 48 -18.49 10.43 -13.27
C SER A 48 -19.64 9.48 -13.68
N SER A 49 -20.37 9.80 -14.75
CA SER A 49 -21.67 9.23 -15.20
C SER A 49 -21.72 7.71 -15.49
N GLY A 50 -20.81 6.90 -14.96
CA GLY A 50 -20.78 5.45 -15.10
C GLY A 50 -19.88 4.71 -14.11
N ASN A 51 -19.60 5.25 -12.90
CA ASN A 51 -18.80 4.63 -11.83
C ASN A 51 -17.60 3.82 -12.36
N ARG A 52 -16.49 4.50 -12.67
CA ARG A 52 -15.32 3.84 -13.23
C ARG A 52 -14.69 2.94 -12.18
N ARG A 53 -14.44 1.66 -12.51
CA ARG A 53 -13.77 0.72 -11.60
C ARG A 53 -12.36 1.20 -11.29
N ILE A 54 -11.97 1.18 -10.03
CA ILE A 54 -10.66 1.60 -9.56
C ILE A 54 -9.80 0.36 -9.26
N VAL A 55 -8.53 0.39 -9.67
CA VAL A 55 -7.53 -0.61 -9.31
C VAL A 55 -6.28 0.07 -8.75
N CYS A 56 -5.70 -0.49 -7.70
CA CYS A 56 -4.40 -0.09 -7.18
C CYS A 56 -3.34 -1.08 -7.65
N VAL A 57 -2.36 -0.59 -8.41
CA VAL A 57 -1.22 -1.37 -8.90
C VAL A 57 0.01 -0.93 -8.12
N THR A 58 0.63 -1.87 -7.39
CA THR A 58 1.94 -1.66 -6.76
C THR A 58 3.05 -2.14 -7.68
N SER A 59 4.11 -1.36 -7.84
CA SER A 59 5.18 -1.66 -8.80
C SER A 59 6.58 -1.30 -8.32
N GLY A 60 7.57 -2.10 -8.71
CA GLY A 60 8.96 -1.93 -8.28
C GLY A 60 9.28 -2.64 -6.96
N GLY A 61 10.52 -2.47 -6.52
CA GLY A 61 11.07 -3.07 -5.31
C GLY A 61 10.86 -2.23 -4.06
N THR A 62 10.94 -2.85 -2.89
CA THR A 62 11.09 -2.14 -1.61
C THR A 62 12.53 -2.26 -1.12
N THR A 63 12.99 -1.24 -0.40
CA THR A 63 14.31 -1.23 0.25
C THR A 63 14.16 -1.17 1.75
N VAL A 64 14.99 -1.90 2.48
CA VAL A 64 15.08 -1.82 3.95
C VAL A 64 16.46 -1.30 4.33
N PRO A 65 16.57 -0.13 4.99
CA PRO A 65 17.85 0.40 5.45
C PRO A 65 18.44 -0.44 6.59
N LEU A 66 19.76 -0.61 6.61
CA LEU A 66 20.46 -1.30 7.70
C LEU A 66 20.97 -0.34 8.79
N GLU A 67 21.00 0.96 8.50
CA GLU A 67 21.41 2.03 9.43
C GLU A 67 20.48 3.24 9.36
N GLN A 68 20.41 4.04 10.44
CA GLN A 68 19.64 5.30 10.47
C GLN A 68 20.10 6.30 9.39
N ARG A 69 21.42 6.46 9.24
CA ARG A 69 22.03 7.20 8.13
C ARG A 69 22.35 6.20 7.03
N CYS A 70 21.31 5.84 6.29
CA CYS A 70 21.34 4.72 5.35
C CYS A 70 22.45 4.90 4.30
N VAL A 71 23.44 4.03 4.36
CA VAL A 71 24.45 3.83 3.31
C VAL A 71 24.31 2.44 2.72
N ARG A 72 23.89 1.46 3.53
CA ARG A 72 23.63 0.08 3.10
C ARG A 72 22.15 -0.25 3.28
N TYR A 73 21.62 -1.00 2.33
CA TYR A 73 20.23 -1.42 2.33
C TYR A 73 20.08 -2.78 1.66
N ILE A 74 19.03 -3.50 2.05
CA ILE A 74 18.54 -4.67 1.33
C ILE A 74 17.52 -4.16 0.30
N ASP A 75 17.64 -4.61 -0.95
CA ASP A 75 16.75 -4.22 -2.04
C ASP A 75 16.09 -5.46 -2.65
N ASN A 76 14.77 -5.43 -2.74
CA ASN A 76 14.02 -6.43 -3.48
C ASN A 76 13.99 -6.03 -4.97
N PHE A 77 14.86 -6.61 -5.78
CA PHE A 77 14.97 -6.23 -7.20
C PHE A 77 13.65 -6.42 -7.97
N SER A 78 13.21 -5.35 -8.63
CA SER A 78 12.10 -5.36 -9.57
C SER A 78 12.23 -4.18 -10.52
N SER A 79 12.26 -4.45 -11.82
CA SER A 79 12.29 -3.40 -12.85
C SER A 79 10.97 -2.62 -12.98
N GLY A 80 9.90 -3.06 -12.30
CA GLY A 80 8.57 -2.46 -12.40
C GLY A 80 7.84 -2.72 -13.72
N HIS A 81 8.45 -3.47 -14.66
CA HIS A 81 7.93 -3.67 -16.01
C HIS A 81 6.53 -4.30 -16.02
N ARG A 82 6.31 -5.31 -15.16
CA ARG A 82 4.98 -5.95 -15.02
C ARG A 82 3.92 -4.98 -14.52
N GLY A 83 4.25 -4.14 -13.53
CA GLY A 83 3.30 -3.17 -12.99
C GLY A 83 2.96 -2.09 -14.01
N ALA A 84 3.95 -1.56 -14.73
CA ALA A 84 3.74 -0.57 -15.79
C ALA A 84 2.88 -1.14 -16.92
N ALA A 85 3.21 -2.32 -17.44
CA ALA A 85 2.43 -2.97 -18.49
C ALA A 85 0.99 -3.26 -18.03
N SER A 86 0.80 -3.78 -16.82
CA SER A 86 -0.54 -4.01 -16.25
C SER A 86 -1.36 -2.72 -16.15
N THR A 87 -0.75 -1.60 -15.73
CA THR A 87 -1.42 -0.29 -15.70
C THR A 87 -1.94 0.11 -17.08
N GLU A 88 -1.15 -0.08 -18.14
CA GLU A 88 -1.61 0.21 -19.51
C GLU A 88 -2.80 -0.66 -19.91
N TYR A 89 -2.78 -1.96 -19.60
CA TYR A 89 -3.90 -2.86 -19.89
C TYR A 89 -5.15 -2.47 -19.11
N PHE A 90 -5.04 -2.09 -17.83
CA PHE A 90 -6.18 -1.64 -17.04
C PHE A 90 -6.79 -0.34 -17.57
N ILE A 91 -5.95 0.63 -17.97
CA ILE A 91 -6.44 1.88 -18.58
C ILE A 91 -7.19 1.56 -19.89
N LYS A 92 -6.62 0.70 -20.75
CA LYS A 92 -7.28 0.22 -21.99
C LYS A 92 -8.60 -0.49 -21.71
N ALA A 93 -8.70 -1.23 -20.62
CA ALA A 93 -9.91 -1.92 -20.18
C ALA A 93 -10.94 -0.99 -19.49
N GLY A 94 -10.69 0.32 -19.42
CA GLY A 94 -11.64 1.28 -18.87
C GLY A 94 -11.54 1.48 -17.35
N TYR A 95 -10.47 1.02 -16.69
CA TYR A 95 -10.26 1.26 -15.26
C TYR A 95 -9.67 2.65 -15.00
N ALA A 96 -9.87 3.14 -13.79
CA ALA A 96 -9.06 4.20 -13.19
C ALA A 96 -7.95 3.52 -12.37
N VAL A 97 -6.70 3.95 -12.53
CA VAL A 97 -5.55 3.25 -11.93
C VAL A 97 -4.83 4.15 -10.94
N ILE A 98 -4.70 3.70 -9.70
CA ILE A 98 -3.75 4.23 -8.72
C ILE A 98 -2.45 3.44 -8.89
N PHE A 99 -1.39 4.10 -9.37
CA PHE A 99 -0.10 3.45 -9.60
C PHE A 99 0.91 3.83 -8.51
N LEU A 100 1.01 2.99 -7.49
CA LEU A 100 1.99 3.15 -6.41
C LEU A 100 3.29 2.47 -6.81
N HIS A 101 4.32 3.25 -7.12
CA HIS A 101 5.58 2.69 -7.62
C HIS A 101 6.80 3.15 -6.82
N ARG A 102 7.84 2.30 -6.83
CA ARG A 102 9.19 2.70 -6.43
C ARG A 102 9.67 3.85 -7.33
N ARG A 103 10.14 4.94 -6.72
CA ARG A 103 10.79 6.05 -7.44
C ARG A 103 12.15 5.63 -7.99
#